data_AF-A0A3M2DBX6-F1
#
_entry.id   AF-A0A3M2DBX6-F1
#
_cell.length_a   1.000
_cell.length_b   1.000
_cell.length_c   1.000
_cell.angle_alpha   90.00
_cell.angle_beta   90.00
_cell.angle_gamma   90.00
#
_symmetry.space_group_name_H-M   'P 1'
#
loop_
_entity.id
_entity.type
_entity.pdbx_description
1 polymer ?
#
loop_
_entity_poly.entity_id
_entity_poly.type
_entity_poly.pdbx_seq_one_letter_code
_entity_poly.pdbx_strand_id
1 'polypeptide(L)'
;MRRSVIAVAPAALLVAISGWEIATIARAGRDTGTDAEWRAAAGAVRQRYRRGDLIVFAPRWTDPIGRMVLGDLIPVETAARMDAARYGRIWELSVRGARAPEGRGARVAWHAAFGAVTVRLLEREPVEVVTDFVDAFSRAAVAGAYATRSRDRDVAPAVDIEEVGFEPHRCVRVVPRPDQTVRVTYSPVALGRSLVGYVGLADVFTRRDRREPARLQVEVDGRPVADVTVGVDDGWVRFEADTEPSPRATVTFAATALGGRATDRLVCFAAEARR
;
A
#
# COMPACT_ATOMS: atom_id res chain seq x y z
N MET A 1 -23.82 42.92 -41.27
CA MET A 1 -22.66 42.79 -40.35
C MET A 1 -22.89 41.92 -39.11
N ARG A 2 -24.12 41.65 -38.63
CA ARG A 2 -24.34 40.80 -37.43
C ARG A 2 -24.13 39.28 -37.60
N ARG A 3 -24.20 38.74 -38.82
CA ARG A 3 -24.02 37.29 -39.07
C ARG A 3 -22.56 36.81 -38.95
N SER A 4 -21.57 37.69 -39.17
CA SER A 4 -20.15 37.32 -39.13
C SER A 4 -19.60 37.20 -37.70
N VAL A 5 -20.13 37.94 -36.74
CA VAL A 5 -19.69 37.89 -35.33
C VAL A 5 -20.09 36.56 -34.67
N ILE A 6 -21.27 36.03 -35.03
CA ILE A 6 -21.77 34.74 -34.51
C ILE A 6 -20.95 33.57 -35.08
N ALA A 7 -20.43 33.69 -36.31
CA ALA A 7 -19.63 32.64 -36.94
C ALA A 7 -18.19 32.53 -36.37
N VAL A 8 -17.63 33.63 -35.86
CA VAL A 8 -16.24 33.68 -35.36
C VAL A 8 -16.15 33.37 -33.86
N ALA A 9 -17.24 33.59 -33.10
CA ALA A 9 -17.25 33.38 -31.65
C ALA A 9 -16.86 31.95 -31.21
N PRO A 10 -17.34 30.86 -31.86
CA PRO A 10 -16.91 29.51 -31.48
C PRO A 10 -15.42 29.26 -31.72
N ALA A 11 -14.87 29.77 -32.84
CA ALA A 11 -13.45 29.62 -33.16
C ALA A 11 -12.57 30.40 -32.18
N ALA A 12 -12.96 31.63 -31.82
CA ALA A 12 -12.26 32.42 -30.81
C ALA A 12 -12.31 31.78 -29.43
N LEU A 13 -13.46 31.21 -29.04
CA LEU A 13 -13.60 30.48 -27.78
C LEU A 13 -12.71 29.23 -27.75
N LEU A 14 -12.66 28.48 -28.84
CA LEU A 14 -11.79 27.30 -28.95
C LEU A 14 -10.31 27.70 -28.78
N VAL A 15 -9.85 28.74 -29.48
CA VAL A 15 -8.47 29.24 -29.35
C VAL A 15 -8.16 29.68 -27.91
N ALA A 16 -9.11 30.36 -27.24
CA ALA A 16 -8.95 30.78 -25.86
C ALA A 16 -8.85 29.58 -24.89
N ILE A 17 -9.72 28.58 -25.05
CA ILE A 17 -9.68 27.33 -24.26
C ILE A 17 -8.35 26.60 -24.48
N SER A 18 -7.94 26.42 -25.74
CA SER A 18 -6.66 25.77 -26.05
C SER A 18 -5.46 26.53 -25.46
N GLY A 19 -5.46 27.87 -25.55
CA GLY A 19 -4.41 28.69 -24.93
C GLY A 19 -4.37 28.55 -23.41
N TRP A 20 -5.56 28.50 -22.77
CA TRP A 20 -5.68 28.28 -21.33
C TRP A 20 -5.23 26.88 -20.91
N GLU A 21 -5.59 25.83 -21.66
CA GLU A 21 -5.16 24.46 -21.41
C GLU A 21 -3.64 24.32 -21.55
N ILE A 22 -3.03 24.87 -22.60
CA ILE A 22 -1.57 24.86 -22.79
C ILE A 22 -0.89 25.58 -21.63
N ALA A 23 -1.38 26.75 -21.22
CA ALA A 23 -0.82 27.48 -20.09
C ALA A 23 -0.95 26.70 -18.77
N THR A 24 -2.08 26.00 -18.57
CA THR A 24 -2.34 25.19 -17.38
C THR A 24 -1.45 23.96 -17.34
N ILE A 25 -1.28 23.25 -18.46
CA ILE A 25 -0.38 22.09 -18.60
C ILE A 25 1.08 22.55 -18.41
N ALA A 26 1.48 23.67 -19.02
CA ALA A 26 2.82 24.20 -18.89
C ALA A 26 3.15 24.61 -17.45
N ARG A 27 2.20 25.23 -16.73
CA ARG A 27 2.35 25.54 -15.29
C ARG A 27 2.43 24.24 -14.48
N ALA A 28 1.51 23.31 -14.71
CA ALA A 28 1.48 22.03 -14.02
C ALA A 28 2.81 21.28 -14.18
N GLY A 29 3.41 21.26 -15.38
CA GLY A 29 4.70 20.62 -15.65
C GLY A 29 5.87 21.28 -14.92
N ARG A 30 5.86 22.59 -14.71
CA ARG A 30 6.92 23.25 -13.91
C ARG A 30 6.82 22.88 -12.43
N ASP A 31 5.61 22.69 -11.94
CA ASP A 31 5.37 22.40 -10.53
C ASP A 31 5.68 20.93 -10.14
N THR A 32 6.13 20.09 -11.08
CA THR A 32 6.58 18.70 -10.80
C THR A 32 8.08 18.58 -10.55
N GLY A 33 8.83 19.64 -10.83
CA GLY A 33 10.28 19.66 -10.72
C GLY A 33 11.01 19.03 -11.91
N THR A 34 12.22 19.51 -12.15
CA THR A 34 13.16 19.02 -13.17
C THR A 34 14.01 17.87 -12.63
N ASP A 35 14.63 17.09 -13.53
CA ASP A 35 15.56 16.03 -13.13
C ASP A 35 16.72 16.52 -12.24
N ALA A 36 17.20 17.74 -12.48
CA ALA A 36 18.27 18.34 -11.67
C ALA A 36 17.80 18.64 -10.24
N GLU A 37 16.57 19.11 -10.08
CA GLU A 37 15.94 19.37 -8.78
C GLU A 37 15.70 18.06 -8.01
N TRP A 38 15.20 17.02 -8.68
CA TRP A 38 15.04 15.68 -8.08
C TRP A 38 16.38 15.07 -7.66
N ARG A 39 17.42 15.21 -8.48
CA ARG A 39 18.79 14.76 -8.13
C ARG A 39 19.37 15.55 -6.95
N ALA A 40 19.16 16.86 -6.89
CA ALA A 40 19.60 17.68 -5.77
C ALA A 40 18.88 17.30 -4.46
N ALA A 41 17.55 17.12 -4.53
CA ALA A 41 16.74 16.64 -3.41
C ALA A 41 17.20 15.25 -2.92
N ALA A 42 17.46 14.32 -3.84
CA ALA A 42 17.99 13.00 -3.52
C ALA A 42 19.37 13.07 -2.85
N GLY A 43 20.24 13.99 -3.30
CA GLY A 43 21.53 14.25 -2.66
C GLY A 43 21.39 14.67 -1.19
N ALA A 44 20.41 15.51 -0.87
CA ALA A 44 20.15 15.94 0.50
C ALA A 44 19.65 14.80 1.41
N VAL A 45 18.81 13.90 0.87
CA VAL A 45 18.36 12.68 1.55
C VAL A 45 19.54 11.76 1.82
N ARG A 46 20.35 11.45 0.80
CA ARG A 46 21.52 10.55 0.90
C ARG A 46 22.50 10.94 2.00
N GLN A 47 22.74 12.24 2.18
CA GLN A 47 23.64 12.74 3.22
C GLN A 47 23.18 12.45 4.66
N ARG A 48 21.88 12.23 4.87
CA ARG A 48 21.26 12.11 6.20
C ARG A 48 20.51 10.78 6.39
N TYR A 49 20.40 10.00 5.32
CA TYR A 49 19.71 8.71 5.32
C TYR A 49 20.40 7.74 6.27
N ARG A 50 19.58 6.99 7.01
CA ARG A 50 20.01 5.87 7.84
C ARG A 50 19.30 4.61 7.36
N ARG A 51 19.98 3.46 7.45
CA ARG A 51 19.33 2.17 7.18
C ARG A 51 18.11 2.03 8.10
N GLY A 52 16.95 1.76 7.49
CA GLY A 52 15.68 1.68 8.19
C GLY A 52 14.84 2.97 8.15
N ASP A 53 15.36 4.07 7.60
CA ASP A 53 14.52 5.22 7.27
C ASP A 53 13.53 4.83 6.16
N LEU A 54 12.28 5.27 6.27
CA LEU A 54 11.28 5.15 5.21
C LEU A 54 11.41 6.31 4.23
N ILE A 55 11.29 6.06 2.93
CA ILE A 55 11.18 7.12 1.91
C ILE A 55 9.78 7.04 1.28
N VAL A 56 9.07 8.17 1.26
CA VAL A 56 7.74 8.32 0.66
C VAL A 56 7.70 9.53 -0.28
N PHE A 57 6.81 9.44 -1.26
CA PHE A 57 6.65 10.46 -2.29
C PHE A 57 5.23 11.04 -2.26
N ALA A 58 5.12 12.36 -2.39
CA ALA A 58 3.86 13.07 -2.34
C ALA A 58 3.73 14.07 -3.51
N PRO A 59 2.62 14.09 -4.25
CA PRO A 59 1.54 13.11 -4.24
C PRO A 59 2.01 11.73 -4.74
N ARG A 60 1.27 10.66 -4.45
CA ARG A 60 1.70 9.27 -4.69
C ARG A 60 2.17 8.97 -6.12
N TRP A 61 1.61 9.64 -7.13
CA TRP A 61 2.01 9.44 -8.53
C TRP A 61 3.48 9.83 -8.82
N THR A 62 4.16 10.57 -7.93
CA THR A 62 5.58 10.91 -8.09
C THR A 62 6.53 9.78 -7.68
N ASP A 63 6.04 8.67 -7.11
CA ASP A 63 6.86 7.54 -6.69
C ASP A 63 7.79 7.00 -7.80
N PRO A 64 7.34 6.77 -9.06
CA PRO A 64 8.23 6.33 -10.14
C PRO A 64 9.39 7.29 -10.41
N ILE A 65 9.13 8.61 -10.38
CA ILE A 65 10.14 9.65 -10.59
C ILE A 65 11.15 9.61 -9.43
N GLY A 66 10.65 9.54 -8.20
CA GLY A 66 11.46 9.44 -7.00
C GLY A 66 12.37 8.20 -6.98
N ARG A 67 11.84 7.04 -7.42
CA ARG A 67 12.60 5.78 -7.51
C ARG A 67 13.72 5.82 -8.54
N MET A 68 13.62 6.63 -9.59
CA MET A 68 14.74 6.80 -10.54
C MET A 68 15.99 7.38 -9.86
N VAL A 69 15.84 8.17 -8.78
CA VAL A 69 16.96 8.85 -8.10
C VAL A 69 17.28 8.31 -6.70
N LEU A 70 16.34 7.60 -6.07
CA LEU A 70 16.45 7.07 -4.70
C LEU A 70 16.13 5.57 -4.59
N GLY A 71 15.86 4.88 -5.70
CA GLY A 71 15.41 3.48 -5.69
C GLY A 71 16.38 2.51 -5.01
N ASP A 72 17.68 2.77 -5.08
CA ASP A 72 18.71 2.02 -4.38
C ASP A 72 18.66 2.15 -2.85
N LEU A 73 18.01 3.20 -2.32
CA LEU A 73 17.73 3.37 -0.90
C LEU A 73 16.36 2.81 -0.47
N ILE A 74 15.59 2.24 -1.41
CA ILE A 74 14.26 1.70 -1.17
C ILE A 74 14.27 0.20 -1.49
N PRO A 75 14.70 -0.65 -0.54
CA PRO A 75 14.59 -2.09 -0.68
C PRO A 75 13.17 -2.52 -0.99
N VAL A 76 13.04 -3.65 -1.68
CA VAL A 76 11.75 -4.20 -2.09
C VAL A 76 10.84 -4.42 -0.88
N GLU A 77 11.39 -4.83 0.27
CA GLU A 77 10.65 -5.05 1.51
C GLU A 77 10.07 -3.74 2.09
N THR A 78 10.77 -2.62 1.91
CA THR A 78 10.28 -1.30 2.34
C THR A 78 9.27 -0.74 1.34
N ALA A 79 9.48 -0.99 0.04
CA ALA A 79 8.51 -0.64 -1.00
C ALA A 79 7.19 -1.39 -0.78
N ALA A 80 7.28 -2.69 -0.48
CA ALA A 80 6.16 -3.61 -0.30
C ALA A 80 5.69 -3.72 1.16
N ARG A 81 5.95 -2.69 1.98
CA ARG A 81 5.58 -2.70 3.41
C ARG A 81 4.06 -2.84 3.62
N MET A 82 3.67 -3.40 4.76
CA MET A 82 2.27 -3.43 5.20
C MET A 82 1.74 -2.02 5.51
N ASP A 83 2.45 -1.28 6.37
CA ASP A 83 2.18 0.13 6.68
C ASP A 83 3.47 0.87 7.08
N ALA A 84 3.34 2.13 7.51
CA ALA A 84 4.47 2.96 7.92
C ALA A 84 4.72 2.97 9.44
N ALA A 85 3.90 2.32 10.27
CA ALA A 85 3.86 2.57 11.72
C ALA A 85 5.18 2.25 12.44
N ARG A 86 5.90 1.22 11.99
CA ARG A 86 7.20 0.81 12.55
C ARG A 86 8.37 1.73 12.18
N TYR A 87 8.16 2.71 11.31
CA TYR A 87 9.22 3.62 10.86
C TYR A 87 9.19 4.90 11.69
N GLY A 88 10.24 5.10 12.49
CA GLY A 88 10.39 6.30 13.33
C GLY A 88 10.94 7.51 12.57
N ARG A 89 11.55 7.27 11.40
CA ARG A 89 12.13 8.30 10.53
C ARG A 89 11.59 8.14 9.11
N ILE A 90 10.99 9.19 8.58
CA ILE A 90 10.34 9.18 7.27
C ILE A 90 10.84 10.37 6.45
N TRP A 91 11.47 10.10 5.32
CA TRP A 91 11.78 11.07 4.29
C TRP A 91 10.59 11.24 3.36
N GLU A 92 9.98 12.41 3.39
CA GLU A 92 8.94 12.80 2.44
C GLU A 92 9.54 13.69 1.36
N LEU A 93 9.45 13.27 0.10
CA LEU A 93 9.73 14.13 -1.05
C LEU A 93 8.40 14.54 -1.65
N SER A 94 8.14 15.84 -1.69
CA SER A 94 6.85 16.39 -2.08
C SER A 94 6.96 17.44 -3.18
N VAL A 95 5.97 17.49 -4.06
CA VAL A 95 5.78 18.59 -5.02
C VAL A 95 4.39 19.21 -4.82
N ARG A 96 4.17 20.43 -5.33
CA ARG A 96 2.88 21.13 -5.24
C ARG A 96 2.31 21.26 -3.82
N GLY A 97 3.19 21.27 -2.81
CA GLY A 97 2.80 21.32 -1.40
C GLY A 97 2.06 20.08 -0.88
N ALA A 98 2.04 18.98 -1.62
CA ALA A 98 1.41 17.73 -1.21
C ALA A 98 2.02 17.17 0.09
N ARG A 99 1.30 16.24 0.73
CA ARG A 99 1.73 15.52 1.94
C ARG A 99 1.40 14.04 1.82
N ALA A 100 2.33 13.19 2.24
CA ALA A 100 2.17 11.76 2.33
C ALA A 100 1.34 11.41 3.59
N PRO A 101 0.29 10.59 3.47
CA PRO A 101 -0.48 10.11 4.62
C PRO A 101 0.39 9.48 5.72
N GLU A 102 1.49 8.82 5.34
CA GLU A 102 2.44 8.17 6.24
C GLU A 102 3.07 9.13 7.25
N GLY A 103 3.21 10.41 6.88
CA GLY A 103 3.77 11.46 7.71
C GLY A 103 2.80 12.10 8.70
N ARG A 104 1.51 11.71 8.70
CA ARG A 104 0.50 12.27 9.60
C ARG A 104 0.90 12.08 11.06
N GLY A 105 0.82 13.16 11.83
CA GLY A 105 1.15 13.17 13.27
C GLY A 105 2.65 13.15 13.58
N ALA A 106 3.53 13.02 12.58
CA ALA A 106 4.97 13.10 12.79
C ALA A 106 5.45 14.56 12.87
N ARG A 107 6.50 14.80 13.65
CA ARG A 107 7.15 16.10 13.77
C ARG A 107 8.10 16.30 12.61
N VAL A 108 8.09 17.49 11.99
CA VAL A 108 9.13 17.87 11.02
C VAL A 108 10.43 18.13 11.77
N ALA A 109 11.42 17.25 11.59
CA ALA A 109 12.73 17.39 12.19
C ALA A 109 13.69 18.20 11.31
N TRP A 110 13.49 18.14 10.00
CA TRP A 110 14.25 18.92 9.02
C TRP A 110 13.45 19.09 7.73
N HIS A 111 13.67 20.18 7.00
CA HIS A 111 13.13 20.34 5.66
C HIS A 111 14.03 21.25 4.79
N ALA A 112 13.95 21.07 3.48
CA ALA A 112 14.57 21.96 2.49
C ALA A 112 13.78 21.93 1.17
N ALA A 113 13.94 22.98 0.37
CA ALA A 113 13.36 23.09 -0.97
C ALA A 113 14.45 23.07 -2.05
N PHE A 114 14.19 22.35 -3.13
CA PHE A 114 15.03 22.18 -4.31
C PHE A 114 14.15 22.48 -5.52
N GLY A 115 13.97 23.77 -5.81
CA GLY A 115 12.99 24.22 -6.81
C GLY A 115 11.57 23.80 -6.44
N ALA A 116 10.90 23.03 -7.31
CA ALA A 116 9.55 22.53 -7.05
C ALA A 116 9.48 21.36 -6.06
N VAL A 117 10.61 20.71 -5.75
CA VAL A 117 10.68 19.55 -4.85
C VAL A 117 10.99 20.00 -3.42
N THR A 118 10.13 19.69 -2.47
CA THR A 118 10.35 19.89 -1.04
C THR A 118 10.65 18.56 -0.37
N VAL A 119 11.77 18.49 0.35
CA VAL A 119 12.15 17.32 1.16
C VAL A 119 11.86 17.63 2.63
N ARG A 120 11.25 16.68 3.35
CA ARG A 120 11.09 16.72 4.81
C ARG A 120 11.62 15.43 5.42
N LEU A 121 12.33 15.56 6.53
CA LEU A 121 12.55 14.47 7.47
C LEU A 121 11.49 14.61 8.57
N LEU A 122 10.67 13.59 8.68
CA LEU A 122 9.63 13.47 9.69
C LEU A 122 10.08 12.44 10.73
N GLU A 123 9.83 12.74 12.00
CA GLU A 123 10.18 11.89 13.13
C GLU A 123 8.95 11.61 14.00
N ARG A 124 8.82 10.36 14.43
CA ARG A 124 7.83 9.91 15.41
C ARG A 124 8.36 8.73 16.20
N GLU A 125 7.69 8.39 17.29
CA GLU A 125 7.94 7.14 17.99
C GLU A 125 7.51 5.96 17.08
N PRO A 126 8.41 5.04 16.73
CA PRO A 126 8.06 3.86 15.95
C PRO A 126 7.26 2.88 16.81
N VAL A 127 6.28 2.22 16.18
CA VAL A 127 5.58 1.11 16.85
C VAL A 127 6.51 -0.09 16.99
N GLU A 128 6.56 -0.68 18.19
CA GLU A 128 7.28 -1.92 18.46
C GLU A 128 6.47 -3.12 17.97
N VAL A 129 7.03 -3.88 17.03
CA VAL A 129 6.44 -5.11 16.49
C VAL A 129 6.93 -6.30 17.29
N VAL A 130 6.01 -7.01 17.93
CA VAL A 130 6.27 -8.21 18.73
C VAL A 130 6.28 -9.46 17.85
N THR A 131 5.35 -9.54 16.89
CA THR A 131 5.30 -10.61 15.88
C THR A 131 4.89 -10.01 14.54
N ASP A 132 5.69 -10.21 13.50
CA ASP A 132 5.30 -10.01 12.10
C ASP A 132 4.81 -11.36 11.55
N PHE A 133 3.53 -11.44 11.15
CA PHE A 133 2.92 -12.68 10.72
C PHE A 133 3.36 -13.11 9.32
N VAL A 134 3.80 -12.16 8.48
CA VAL A 134 4.35 -12.48 7.17
C VAL A 134 5.71 -13.16 7.36
N ASP A 135 6.56 -12.64 8.25
CA ASP A 135 7.85 -13.26 8.56
C ASP A 135 7.71 -14.59 9.31
N ALA A 136 6.66 -14.73 10.13
CA ALA A 136 6.38 -15.96 10.86
C ALA A 136 5.74 -17.08 10.01
N PHE A 137 5.41 -16.83 8.73
CA PHE A 137 4.62 -17.75 7.90
C PHE A 137 5.22 -19.16 7.76
N SER A 138 6.55 -19.28 7.77
CA SER A 138 7.24 -20.59 7.73
C SER A 138 6.89 -21.53 8.90
N ARG A 139 6.33 -20.98 9.99
CA ARG A 139 5.88 -21.73 11.18
C ARG A 139 4.37 -21.90 11.23
N ALA A 140 3.64 -21.40 10.23
CA ALA A 140 2.18 -21.47 10.20
C ALA A 140 1.72 -22.86 9.75
N ALA A 141 0.66 -23.35 10.40
CA ALA A 141 -0.11 -24.47 9.90
C ALA A 141 -1.18 -23.96 8.92
N VAL A 142 -1.26 -24.57 7.74
CA VAL A 142 -2.23 -24.22 6.70
C VAL A 142 -3.25 -25.34 6.58
N ALA A 143 -4.53 -25.01 6.73
CA ALA A 143 -5.64 -25.94 6.63
C ALA A 143 -6.68 -25.47 5.62
N GLY A 144 -7.36 -26.44 5.00
CA GLY A 144 -8.39 -26.16 4.01
C GLY A 144 -7.85 -25.54 2.72
N ALA A 145 -6.54 -25.45 2.50
CA ALA A 145 -5.99 -25.11 1.19
C ALA A 145 -6.06 -26.32 0.26
N TYR A 146 -6.59 -26.14 -0.95
CA TYR A 146 -6.41 -27.11 -2.02
C TYR A 146 -5.25 -26.65 -2.89
N ALA A 147 -4.47 -27.58 -3.44
CA ALA A 147 -3.72 -27.28 -4.66
C ALA A 147 -4.75 -26.90 -5.73
N THR A 148 -4.87 -25.62 -6.01
CA THR A 148 -5.66 -25.12 -7.13
C THR A 148 -4.78 -25.22 -8.36
N ARG A 149 -5.17 -26.06 -9.32
CA ARG A 149 -4.70 -25.90 -10.71
C ARG A 149 -5.36 -24.64 -11.26
N SER A 150 -4.75 -23.48 -11.01
CA SER A 150 -4.92 -22.36 -11.94
C SER A 150 -4.25 -22.79 -13.25
N ARG A 151 -4.72 -22.28 -14.40
CA ARG A 151 -4.35 -22.75 -15.75
C ARG A 151 -2.85 -22.94 -16.01
N ASP A 152 -1.95 -22.38 -15.18
CA ASP A 152 -0.50 -22.55 -15.25
C ASP A 152 0.25 -22.77 -13.92
N ARG A 153 -0.38 -22.82 -12.74
CA ARG A 153 0.34 -23.02 -11.44
C ARG A 153 -0.52 -23.69 -10.38
N ASP A 154 0.09 -24.58 -9.60
CA ASP A 154 -0.36 -24.94 -8.26
C ASP A 154 -0.07 -23.75 -7.33
N VAL A 155 -1.12 -23.02 -6.93
CA VAL A 155 -0.95 -21.81 -6.11
C VAL A 155 -1.14 -22.14 -4.64
N ALA A 156 -0.10 -22.73 -4.03
CA ALA A 156 -0.06 -22.94 -2.59
C ALA A 156 -0.05 -21.59 -1.83
N PRO A 157 -0.55 -21.56 -0.59
CA PRO A 157 -0.32 -20.45 0.31
C PRO A 157 1.17 -20.14 0.47
N ALA A 158 1.56 -18.89 0.26
CA ALA A 158 2.94 -18.47 0.28
C ALA A 158 3.08 -17.01 0.69
N VAL A 159 4.28 -16.61 1.11
CA VAL A 159 4.65 -15.19 1.19
C VAL A 159 5.10 -14.74 -0.19
N ASP A 160 4.47 -13.70 -0.70
CA ASP A 160 4.78 -13.13 -2.02
C ASP A 160 4.66 -11.60 -1.98
N ILE A 161 5.10 -10.95 -3.06
CA ILE A 161 4.85 -9.52 -3.30
C ILE A 161 3.71 -9.43 -4.31
N GLU A 162 2.60 -8.90 -3.85
CA GLU A 162 1.38 -8.79 -4.62
C GLU A 162 0.97 -7.34 -4.82
N GLU A 163 0.37 -7.04 -5.97
CA GLU A 163 -0.18 -5.71 -6.22
C GLU A 163 -1.61 -5.60 -5.66
N VAL A 164 -1.80 -4.77 -4.64
CA VAL A 164 -3.12 -4.42 -4.11
C VAL A 164 -3.37 -2.93 -4.22
N GLY A 165 -4.45 -2.53 -4.88
CA GLY A 165 -4.76 -1.11 -5.07
C GLY A 165 -3.67 -0.33 -5.83
N PHE A 166 -2.99 -0.97 -6.79
CA PHE A 166 -1.87 -0.42 -7.55
C PHE A 166 -0.59 -0.15 -6.72
N GLU A 167 -0.49 -0.76 -5.53
CA GLU A 167 0.69 -0.69 -4.67
C GLU A 167 1.21 -2.10 -4.36
N PRO A 168 2.55 -2.29 -4.33
CA PRO A 168 3.11 -3.58 -3.94
C PRO A 168 2.94 -3.80 -2.44
N HIS A 169 2.58 -5.01 -2.04
CA HIS A 169 2.52 -5.43 -0.65
C HIS A 169 3.11 -6.84 -0.49
N ARG A 170 4.04 -6.98 0.43
CA ARG A 170 4.58 -8.27 0.86
C ARG A 170 3.60 -8.86 1.86
N CYS A 171 2.97 -9.97 1.50
CA CYS A 171 1.86 -10.52 2.25
C CYS A 171 1.83 -12.04 2.19
N VAL A 172 1.01 -12.63 3.05
CA VAL A 172 0.58 -14.02 2.91
C VAL A 172 -0.52 -14.05 1.86
N ARG A 173 -0.25 -14.75 0.76
CA ARG A 173 -1.16 -14.96 -0.35
C ARG A 173 -1.86 -16.30 -0.21
N VAL A 174 -3.18 -16.31 -0.32
CA VAL A 174 -4.01 -17.52 -0.38
C VAL A 174 -5.01 -17.42 -1.52
N VAL A 175 -5.36 -18.55 -2.13
CA VAL A 175 -6.30 -18.61 -3.27
C VAL A 175 -7.44 -19.58 -2.98
N PRO A 176 -8.43 -19.19 -2.15
CA PRO A 176 -9.65 -19.97 -1.97
C PRO A 176 -10.42 -20.15 -3.29
N ARG A 177 -11.02 -21.33 -3.47
CA ARG A 177 -12.10 -21.59 -4.43
C ARG A 177 -13.40 -20.90 -3.97
N PRO A 178 -14.42 -20.78 -4.84
CA PRO A 178 -15.72 -20.26 -4.44
C PRO A 178 -16.24 -20.93 -3.17
N ASP A 179 -16.64 -20.10 -2.19
CA ASP A 179 -17.18 -20.49 -0.88
C ASP A 179 -16.24 -21.36 -0.02
N GLN A 180 -14.97 -21.48 -0.40
CA GLN A 180 -13.94 -22.17 0.37
C GLN A 180 -13.29 -21.24 1.38
N THR A 181 -13.03 -21.75 2.58
CA THR A 181 -12.21 -21.08 3.60
C THR A 181 -10.84 -21.73 3.71
N VAL A 182 -9.78 -20.93 3.56
CA VAL A 182 -8.39 -21.32 3.83
C VAL A 182 -7.99 -20.72 5.19
N ARG A 183 -7.50 -21.56 6.10
CA ARG A 183 -7.05 -21.14 7.44
C ARG A 183 -5.53 -21.19 7.53
N VAL A 184 -4.93 -20.11 8.01
CA VAL A 184 -3.50 -19.99 8.33
C VAL A 184 -3.38 -19.73 9.83
N THR A 185 -2.86 -20.72 10.56
CA THR A 185 -2.79 -20.72 12.01
C THR A 185 -1.35 -20.65 12.49
N TYR A 186 -1.05 -19.71 13.37
CA TYR A 186 0.23 -19.51 14.00
C TYR A 186 0.14 -19.93 15.46
N SER A 187 0.93 -20.92 15.88
CA SER A 187 0.97 -21.37 17.27
C SER A 187 2.31 -22.02 17.61
N PRO A 188 2.97 -21.65 18.72
CA PRO A 188 2.69 -20.47 19.55
C PRO A 188 3.26 -19.18 18.94
N VAL A 189 2.61 -18.03 19.18
CA VAL A 189 3.14 -16.70 18.84
C VAL A 189 3.01 -15.72 20.00
N ALA A 190 3.86 -14.69 20.01
CA ALA A 190 3.78 -13.60 20.97
C ALA A 190 2.79 -12.52 20.49
N LEU A 191 1.92 -12.05 21.36
CA LEU A 191 1.02 -10.93 21.15
C LEU A 191 1.41 -9.73 22.01
N GLY A 192 1.19 -8.54 21.47
CA GLY A 192 1.27 -7.28 22.21
C GLY A 192 -0.11 -6.81 22.66
N ARG A 193 -0.30 -5.48 22.73
CA ARG A 193 -1.58 -4.86 23.12
C ARG A 193 -2.54 -4.69 21.95
N SER A 194 -2.05 -4.74 20.72
CA SER A 194 -2.91 -4.74 19.53
C SER A 194 -2.45 -5.72 18.47
N LEU A 195 -3.41 -6.21 17.70
CA LEU A 195 -3.21 -6.93 16.45
C LEU A 195 -3.71 -6.04 15.32
N VAL A 196 -2.79 -5.58 14.48
CA VAL A 196 -3.08 -4.73 13.33
C VAL A 196 -2.79 -5.53 12.07
N GLY A 197 -3.67 -5.44 11.10
CA GLY A 197 -3.35 -6.00 9.79
C GLY A 197 -4.12 -5.33 8.68
N TYR A 198 -3.84 -5.85 7.50
CA TYR A 198 -4.42 -5.39 6.26
C TYR A 198 -4.72 -6.57 5.37
N VAL A 199 -5.74 -6.41 4.55
CA VAL A 199 -6.14 -7.39 3.56
C VAL A 199 -6.65 -6.72 2.30
N GLY A 200 -6.43 -7.38 1.17
CA GLY A 200 -7.08 -7.01 -0.08
C GLY A 200 -6.98 -8.12 -1.11
N LEU A 201 -7.55 -7.86 -2.28
CA LEU A 201 -7.54 -8.78 -3.41
C LEU A 201 -6.41 -8.40 -4.34
N ALA A 202 -5.43 -9.27 -4.53
CA ALA A 202 -4.38 -9.12 -5.52
C ALA A 202 -4.87 -9.50 -6.93
N ASP A 203 -4.09 -9.12 -7.95
CA ASP A 203 -4.32 -9.31 -9.39
C ASP A 203 -5.35 -8.38 -10.06
N VAL A 204 -4.86 -7.58 -11.01
CA VAL A 204 -5.66 -6.62 -11.79
C VAL A 204 -6.61 -7.29 -12.80
N PHE A 205 -6.29 -8.50 -13.28
CA PHE A 205 -7.08 -9.18 -14.30
C PHE A 205 -8.35 -9.79 -13.73
N THR A 206 -8.26 -10.44 -12.56
CA THR A 206 -9.45 -10.94 -11.85
C THR A 206 -10.38 -9.82 -11.37
N ARG A 207 -9.86 -8.59 -11.17
CA ARG A 207 -10.65 -7.41 -10.81
C ARG A 207 -11.54 -6.87 -11.93
N ARG A 208 -11.13 -7.01 -13.20
CA ARG A 208 -11.86 -6.44 -14.34
C ARG A 208 -13.21 -7.12 -14.59
N ASP A 209 -13.22 -8.44 -14.57
CA ASP A 209 -14.38 -9.22 -15.06
C ASP A 209 -15.21 -9.84 -13.94
N ARG A 210 -14.68 -9.90 -12.72
CA ARG A 210 -15.34 -10.56 -11.59
C ARG A 210 -15.22 -9.74 -10.31
N ARG A 211 -16.35 -9.32 -9.73
CA ARG A 211 -16.37 -8.39 -8.58
C ARG A 211 -16.72 -9.03 -7.24
N GLU A 212 -16.83 -10.35 -7.17
CA GLU A 212 -17.09 -11.07 -5.92
C GLU A 212 -16.00 -10.76 -4.86
N PRO A 213 -16.40 -10.47 -3.61
CA PRO A 213 -15.46 -10.11 -2.56
C PRO A 213 -14.77 -11.34 -1.94
N ALA A 214 -13.82 -11.08 -1.05
CA ALA A 214 -13.33 -12.06 -0.08
C ALA A 214 -13.58 -11.58 1.34
N ARG A 215 -13.63 -12.52 2.29
CA ARG A 215 -13.70 -12.27 3.72
C ARG A 215 -12.43 -12.74 4.40
N LEU A 216 -11.91 -11.96 5.33
CA LEU A 216 -10.87 -12.37 6.25
C LEU A 216 -11.41 -12.29 7.68
N GLN A 217 -11.49 -13.44 8.34
CA GLN A 217 -11.77 -13.52 9.77
C GLN A 217 -10.47 -13.77 10.53
N VAL A 218 -10.31 -13.10 11.66
CA VAL A 218 -9.13 -13.23 12.53
C VAL A 218 -9.58 -13.69 13.89
N GLU A 219 -8.96 -14.75 14.39
CA GLU A 219 -9.24 -15.35 15.69
C GLU A 219 -7.97 -15.36 16.55
N VAL A 220 -8.10 -15.05 17.85
CA VAL A 220 -7.06 -15.20 18.87
C VAL A 220 -7.58 -16.20 19.91
N ASP A 221 -6.84 -17.29 20.10
CA ASP A 221 -7.20 -18.39 21.01
C ASP A 221 -8.64 -18.90 20.78
N GLY A 222 -9.04 -18.98 19.51
CA GLY A 222 -10.36 -19.42 19.06
C GLY A 222 -11.48 -18.39 19.21
N ARG A 223 -11.19 -17.16 19.65
CA ARG A 223 -12.16 -16.06 19.74
C ARG A 223 -12.01 -15.11 18.55
N PRO A 224 -13.09 -14.78 17.82
CA PRO A 224 -13.01 -13.83 16.73
C PRO A 224 -12.68 -12.42 17.25
N VAL A 225 -11.70 -11.77 16.65
CA VAL A 225 -11.25 -10.41 17.01
C VAL A 225 -11.39 -9.43 15.84
N ALA A 226 -11.42 -9.91 14.59
CA ALA A 226 -11.69 -9.08 13.43
C ALA A 226 -12.44 -9.87 12.34
N ASP A 227 -13.22 -9.15 11.55
CA ASP A 227 -13.99 -9.69 10.44
C ASP A 227 -14.11 -8.63 9.34
N VAL A 228 -13.39 -8.84 8.25
CA VAL A 228 -13.26 -7.85 7.17
C VAL A 228 -13.73 -8.47 5.87
N THR A 229 -14.59 -7.77 5.14
CA THR A 229 -14.92 -8.10 3.76
C THR A 229 -14.23 -7.09 2.84
N VAL A 230 -13.52 -7.59 1.82
CA VAL A 230 -12.80 -6.80 0.84
C VAL A 230 -13.32 -7.07 -0.56
N GLY A 231 -13.71 -6.00 -1.25
CA GLY A 231 -14.05 -5.97 -2.65
C GLY A 231 -12.85 -5.60 -3.53
N VAL A 232 -13.11 -5.59 -4.83
CA VAL A 232 -12.12 -5.30 -5.88
C VAL A 232 -11.58 -3.87 -5.82
N ASP A 233 -12.40 -2.90 -5.39
CA ASP A 233 -12.06 -1.47 -5.40
C ASP A 233 -11.57 -0.96 -4.04
N ASP A 234 -11.60 -1.79 -3.00
CA ASP A 234 -11.35 -1.33 -1.63
C ASP A 234 -9.84 -1.12 -1.36
N GLY A 235 -8.98 -1.67 -2.22
CA GLY A 235 -7.53 -1.58 -2.07
C GLY A 235 -7.02 -2.37 -0.86
N TRP A 236 -6.16 -1.73 -0.05
CA TRP A 236 -5.51 -2.34 1.11
C TRP A 236 -6.24 -1.95 2.40
N VAL A 237 -7.18 -2.80 2.81
CA VAL A 237 -8.14 -2.50 3.88
C VAL A 237 -7.55 -2.86 5.23
N ARG A 238 -7.48 -1.87 6.13
CA ARG A 238 -6.98 -2.04 7.51
C ARG A 238 -8.02 -2.73 8.40
N PHE A 239 -7.54 -3.58 9.30
CA PHE A 239 -8.23 -3.98 10.52
C PHE A 239 -7.33 -3.83 11.74
N GLU A 240 -7.94 -3.72 12.90
CA GLU A 240 -7.25 -3.58 14.18
C GLU A 240 -8.13 -4.15 15.29
N ALA A 241 -7.50 -4.85 16.24
CA ALA A 241 -8.15 -5.37 17.42
C ALA A 241 -7.22 -5.21 18.63
N ASP A 242 -7.81 -4.89 19.79
CA ASP A 242 -7.11 -4.94 21.06
C ASP A 242 -6.85 -6.40 21.45
N THR A 243 -5.67 -6.67 22.00
CA THR A 243 -5.25 -8.02 22.41
C THR A 243 -4.63 -7.99 23.80
N GLU A 244 -4.79 -9.08 24.55
CA GLU A 244 -4.04 -9.27 25.79
C GLU A 244 -2.61 -9.71 25.46
N PRO A 245 -1.57 -9.05 26.01
CA PRO A 245 -0.19 -9.48 25.82
C PRO A 245 0.01 -10.92 26.28
N SER A 246 0.51 -11.77 25.39
CA SER A 246 0.71 -13.19 25.66
C SER A 246 1.95 -13.70 24.96
N PRO A 247 2.83 -14.48 25.61
CA PRO A 247 4.00 -15.06 24.95
C PRO A 247 3.69 -16.30 24.10
N ARG A 248 2.47 -16.86 24.20
CA ARG A 248 2.10 -18.16 23.61
C ARG A 248 0.63 -18.21 23.17
N ALA A 249 0.18 -17.20 22.44
CA ALA A 249 -1.14 -17.20 21.84
C ALA A 249 -1.19 -18.09 20.58
N THR A 250 -2.41 -18.45 20.18
CA THR A 250 -2.71 -18.99 18.87
C THR A 250 -3.49 -17.96 18.06
N VAL A 251 -3.02 -17.63 16.86
CA VAL A 251 -3.70 -16.69 15.96
C VAL A 251 -4.05 -17.38 14.67
N THR A 252 -5.31 -17.28 14.24
CA THR A 252 -5.78 -17.86 12.98
C THR A 252 -6.34 -16.78 12.07
N PHE A 253 -5.88 -16.77 10.82
CA PHE A 253 -6.43 -15.97 9.73
C PHE A 253 -7.20 -16.91 8.79
N ALA A 254 -8.51 -16.69 8.66
CA ALA A 254 -9.39 -17.48 7.83
C ALA A 254 -9.88 -16.65 6.64
N ALA A 255 -9.37 -16.95 5.45
CA ALA A 255 -9.72 -16.26 4.21
C ALA A 255 -10.75 -17.06 3.41
N THR A 256 -11.84 -16.41 3.00
CA THR A 256 -12.94 -17.03 2.26
C THR A 256 -13.22 -16.26 0.98
N ALA A 257 -13.32 -16.95 -0.16
CA ALA A 257 -13.87 -16.35 -1.38
C ALA A 257 -15.39 -16.37 -1.31
N LEU A 258 -16.06 -15.22 -1.40
CA LEU A 258 -17.50 -15.14 -1.22
C LEU A 258 -18.25 -15.22 -2.56
N GLY A 259 -19.09 -16.23 -2.73
CA GLY A 259 -19.99 -16.38 -3.86
C GLY A 259 -19.48 -17.33 -4.94
N GLY A 260 -20.42 -18.04 -5.59
CA GLY A 260 -20.14 -19.15 -6.50
C GLY A 260 -19.30 -18.83 -7.75
N ARG A 261 -19.08 -17.55 -8.08
CA ARG A 261 -18.24 -17.10 -9.20
C ARG A 261 -16.87 -16.56 -8.76
N ALA A 262 -16.56 -16.60 -7.47
CA ALA A 262 -15.31 -16.12 -6.88
C ALA A 262 -14.13 -17.09 -7.13
N THR A 263 -13.86 -17.32 -8.40
CA THR A 263 -12.78 -18.17 -8.91
C THR A 263 -11.47 -17.37 -8.96
N ASP A 264 -10.36 -18.01 -8.56
CA ASP A 264 -9.01 -17.44 -8.54
C ASP A 264 -8.86 -16.17 -7.66
N ARG A 265 -9.51 -16.16 -6.49
CA ARG A 265 -9.42 -15.02 -5.57
C ARG A 265 -8.11 -15.02 -4.82
N LEU A 266 -7.15 -14.26 -5.32
CA LEU A 266 -5.87 -13.99 -4.67
C LEU A 266 -6.09 -13.06 -3.49
N VAL A 267 -6.35 -13.64 -2.32
CA VAL A 267 -6.44 -12.88 -1.07
C VAL A 267 -5.02 -12.70 -0.54
N CYS A 268 -4.64 -11.45 -0.32
CA CYS A 268 -3.35 -11.05 0.20
C CYS A 268 -3.58 -10.38 1.54
N PHE A 269 -2.93 -10.85 2.60
CA PHE A 269 -3.03 -10.24 3.93
C PHE A 269 -1.67 -10.15 4.63
N ALA A 270 -1.48 -9.11 5.44
CA ALA A 270 -0.33 -8.95 6.31
C ALA A 270 -0.83 -8.48 7.68
N ALA A 271 -0.13 -8.89 8.75
CA ALA A 271 -0.49 -8.49 10.10
C ALA A 271 0.75 -8.40 10.98
N GLU A 272 0.67 -7.57 12.01
CA GLU A 272 1.65 -7.40 13.06
C GLU A 272 0.94 -7.36 14.42
N ALA A 273 1.48 -8.10 15.39
CA ALA A 273 1.18 -7.88 16.80
C ALA A 273 2.10 -6.79 17.36
N ARG A 274 1.53 -5.78 18.02
CA ARG A 274 2.21 -4.52 18.37
C ARG A 274 2.09 -4.23 19.87
N ARG A 275 3.14 -3.66 20.47
CA ARG A 275 3.14 -3.25 21.90
C ARG A 275 2.62 -1.83 22.08
#